data_AF-A0A519IJW8-F1
#
_entry.id   AF-A0A519IJW8-F1
#
_cell.length_a   1.000
_cell.length_b   1.000
_cell.length_c   1.000
_cell.angle_alpha   90.00
_cell.angle_beta   90.00
_cell.angle_gamma   90.00
#
_symmetry.space_group_name_H-M   'P 1'
#
loop_
_entity.id
_entity.type
_entity.pdbx_description
1 polymer ?
#
loop_
_entity_poly.entity_id
_entity_poly.type
_entity_poly.pdbx_seq_one_letter_code
_entity_poly.pdbx_strand_id
1 'polypeptide(L)'
;MSFAIPTQPQRRHVSVGAFFDRFGGAKWAILADTTPEVQAVVRDASVRRYIDLDNPDLPAGLAVIQAAGHDIDAEQIVDAPVTDGERP
;
A
#
# COMPACT_ATOMS: atom_id res chain seq x y z
N MET A 1 24.46 -29.16 -19.33
CA MET A 1 24.61 -27.71 -19.14
C MET A 1 23.24 -27.16 -18.76
N SER A 2 23.01 -26.82 -17.49
CA SER A 2 21.75 -26.18 -17.06
C SER A 2 21.93 -24.67 -17.10
N PHE A 3 21.07 -23.99 -17.85
CA PHE A 3 20.97 -22.54 -17.82
C PHE A 3 20.10 -22.17 -16.61
N ALA A 4 20.63 -21.36 -15.69
CA ALA A 4 19.82 -20.72 -14.67
C ALA A 4 18.89 -19.73 -15.38
N ILE A 5 17.58 -19.92 -15.25
CA ILE A 5 16.62 -18.89 -15.68
C ILE A 5 16.78 -17.72 -14.71
N PRO A 6 17.08 -16.49 -15.17
CA PRO A 6 17.08 -15.35 -14.28
C PRO A 6 15.67 -15.16 -13.72
N THR A 7 15.51 -15.32 -12.41
CA THR A 7 14.27 -14.99 -11.71
C THR A 7 14.04 -13.50 -11.91
N GLN A 8 13.07 -13.15 -12.75
CA GLN A 8 12.63 -11.76 -12.87
C GLN A 8 12.27 -11.27 -11.46
N PRO A 9 12.72 -10.06 -11.04
CA PRO A 9 12.33 -9.52 -9.74
C PRO A 9 10.80 -9.50 -9.69
N GLN A 10 10.26 -10.23 -8.71
CA GLN A 10 8.82 -10.31 -8.57
C GLN A 10 8.31 -8.93 -8.16
N ARG A 11 7.55 -8.28 -9.05
CA ARG A 11 6.99 -6.96 -8.79
C ARG A 11 6.15 -7.01 -7.52
N ARG A 12 6.42 -6.10 -6.58
CA ARG A 12 5.73 -6.02 -5.28
C ARG A 12 4.41 -5.26 -5.43
N HIS A 13 3.50 -5.82 -6.22
CA HIS A 13 2.17 -5.25 -6.41
C HIS A 13 1.16 -5.94 -5.51
N VAL A 14 0.27 -5.14 -4.92
CA VAL A 14 -0.90 -5.62 -4.17
C VAL A 14 -2.18 -5.06 -4.77
N SER A 15 -3.28 -5.80 -4.63
CA SER A 15 -4.60 -5.27 -4.94
C SER A 15 -4.91 -4.08 -4.02
N VAL A 16 -5.78 -3.19 -4.48
CA VAL A 16 -6.20 -2.01 -3.70
C VAL A 16 -6.84 -2.41 -2.38
N GLY A 17 -7.67 -3.47 -2.38
CA GLY A 17 -8.28 -4.02 -1.17
C GLY A 17 -7.23 -4.48 -0.16
N ALA A 18 -6.27 -5.28 -0.62
CA ALA A 18 -5.16 -5.76 0.21
C ALA A 18 -4.33 -4.60 0.79
N PHE A 19 -4.05 -3.56 0.01
CA PHE A 19 -3.38 -2.36 0.51
C PHE A 19 -4.13 -1.73 1.68
N PHE A 20 -5.45 -1.53 1.55
CA PHE A 20 -6.25 -1.00 2.66
C PHE A 20 -6.33 -1.96 3.86
N ASP A 21 -6.27 -3.27 3.64
CA ASP A 21 -6.22 -4.27 4.71
C ASP A 21 -4.92 -4.20 5.52
N ARG A 22 -3.80 -3.76 4.92
CA ARG A 22 -2.52 -3.55 5.65
C ARG A 22 -2.60 -2.46 6.71
N PHE A 23 -3.58 -1.56 6.66
CA PHE A 23 -3.82 -0.59 7.74
C PHE A 23 -4.40 -1.22 9.02
N GLY A 24 -4.80 -2.49 8.98
CA GLY A 24 -5.30 -3.21 10.16
C GLY A 24 -6.45 -2.49 10.85
N GLY A 25 -6.33 -2.29 12.17
CA GLY A 25 -7.36 -1.64 12.98
C GLY A 25 -7.65 -0.17 12.60
N ALA A 26 -6.68 0.53 12.00
CA ALA A 26 -6.85 1.93 11.59
C ALA A 26 -7.68 2.08 10.31
N LYS A 27 -7.86 1.00 9.52
CA LYS A 27 -8.48 1.03 8.19
C LYS A 27 -9.77 1.84 8.14
N TRP A 28 -10.72 1.54 9.02
CA TRP A 28 -12.04 2.19 8.97
C TRP A 28 -11.99 3.65 9.40
N ALA A 29 -11.11 4.01 10.35
CA ALA A 29 -10.91 5.40 10.74
C ALA A 29 -10.33 6.22 9.57
N ILE A 30 -9.35 5.67 8.86
CA ILE A 30 -8.74 6.29 7.67
C ILE A 30 -9.77 6.46 6.54
N LEU A 31 -10.53 5.41 6.24
CA LEU A 31 -11.55 5.46 5.18
C LEU A 31 -12.70 6.42 5.50
N ALA A 32 -13.00 6.64 6.78
CA ALA A 32 -14.03 7.57 7.23
C ALA A 32 -13.52 9.01 7.43
N ASP A 33 -12.20 9.24 7.40
CA ASP A 33 -11.60 10.55 7.65
C ASP A 33 -11.97 11.54 6.53
N THR A 34 -12.57 12.66 6.90
CA THR A 34 -13.03 13.70 5.97
C THR A 34 -11.98 14.78 5.66
N THR A 35 -10.79 14.69 6.24
CA THR A 35 -9.68 15.62 6.00
C THR A 35 -9.33 15.61 4.50
N PRO A 36 -9.26 16.78 3.82
CA PRO A 36 -9.07 16.84 2.37
C PRO A 36 -7.84 16.07 1.87
N GLU A 37 -6.74 16.12 2.61
CA GLU A 37 -5.47 15.48 2.27
C GLU A 37 -5.57 13.95 2.40
N VAL A 38 -6.19 13.44 3.46
CA VAL A 38 -6.44 12.00 3.64
C VAL A 38 -7.37 11.48 2.54
N GLN A 39 -8.44 12.22 2.22
CA GLN A 39 -9.35 11.88 1.15
C GLN A 39 -8.65 11.85 -0.22
N ALA A 40 -7.70 12.76 -0.47
CA ALA A 40 -6.93 12.74 -1.71
C ALA A 40 -6.10 11.45 -1.84
N VAL A 41 -5.42 11.02 -0.77
CA VAL A 41 -4.64 9.78 -0.75
C VAL A 41 -5.52 8.55 -0.94
N VAL A 42 -6.61 8.44 -0.18
CA VAL A 42 -7.55 7.31 -0.26
C VAL A 42 -8.14 7.21 -1.68
N ARG A 43 -8.52 8.33 -2.28
CA ARG A 43 -9.09 8.35 -3.64
C ARG A 43 -8.06 8.03 -4.71
N ASP A 44 -6.84 8.56 -4.62
CA ASP A 44 -5.77 8.22 -5.57
C ASP A 44 -5.48 6.73 -5.54
N ALA A 45 -5.32 6.12 -4.37
CA ALA A 45 -5.12 4.68 -4.23
C ALA A 45 -6.31 3.87 -4.77
N SER A 46 -7.54 4.31 -4.50
CA SER A 46 -8.78 3.58 -4.84
C SER A 46 -9.03 3.41 -6.34
N VAL A 47 -8.47 4.30 -7.17
CA VAL A 47 -8.67 4.25 -8.64
C VAL A 47 -7.52 3.55 -9.37
N ARG A 48 -6.46 3.14 -8.66
CA ARG A 48 -5.35 2.39 -9.27
C ARG A 48 -5.78 0.96 -9.58
N ARG A 49 -5.16 0.38 -10.61
CA ARG A 49 -5.31 -1.05 -10.92
C ARG A 49 -4.73 -1.94 -9.82
N TYR A 50 -3.63 -1.49 -9.22
CA TYR A 50 -2.91 -2.13 -8.13
C TYR A 50 -2.07 -1.05 -7.43
N ILE A 51 -1.62 -1.32 -6.21
CA ILE A 51 -0.64 -0.51 -5.51
C ILE A 51 0.73 -1.13 -5.75
N ASP A 52 1.66 -0.33 -6.27
CA ASP A 52 3.06 -0.69 -6.41
C ASP A 52 3.79 -0.29 -5.12
N LEU A 53 4.23 -1.28 -4.34
CA LEU A 53 4.93 -1.05 -3.07
C LEU A 53 6.34 -0.51 -3.28
N ASP A 54 6.91 -0.61 -4.48
CA ASP A 54 8.21 -0.04 -4.84
C ASP A 54 8.08 1.40 -5.39
N ASN A 55 6.87 1.98 -5.41
CA ASN A 55 6.65 3.35 -5.87
C ASN A 55 7.30 4.35 -4.88
N PRO A 56 8.24 5.22 -5.33
CA PRO A 56 8.92 6.18 -4.46
C PRO A 56 7.99 7.22 -3.83
N ASP A 57 6.80 7.44 -4.39
CA ASP A 57 5.82 8.39 -3.86
C ASP A 57 4.92 7.79 -2.77
N LEU A 58 4.87 6.45 -2.64
CA LEU A 58 4.00 5.76 -1.68
C LEU A 58 4.27 6.19 -0.22
N PRO A 59 5.53 6.30 0.25
CA PRO A 59 5.80 6.78 1.61
C PRO A 59 5.27 8.18 1.89
N ALA A 60 5.25 9.08 0.89
CA ALA A 60 4.72 10.43 1.07
C ALA A 60 3.19 10.40 1.30
N GLY A 61 2.46 9.52 0.61
CA GLY A 61 1.04 9.30 0.86
C GLY A 61 0.76 8.74 2.26
N LEU A 62 1.58 7.80 2.74
CA LEU A 62 1.46 7.26 4.10
C LEU A 62 1.77 8.31 5.17
N ALA A 63 2.74 9.20 4.93
CA ALA A 63 3.06 10.30 5.83
C ALA A 63 1.89 11.29 6.00
N VAL A 64 1.08 11.52 4.95
CA VAL A 64 -0.16 12.31 5.05
C VAL A 64 -1.16 11.66 6.02
N ILE A 65 -1.31 10.33 5.93
CA ILE A 65 -2.19 9.57 6.83
C ILE A 65 -1.70 9.65 8.28
N GLN A 66 -0.39 9.52 8.52
CA GLN A 66 0.20 9.68 9.85
C GLN A 66 0.05 11.11 10.39
N ALA A 67 0.25 12.13 9.55
CA ALA A 67 0.10 13.53 9.95
C ALA A 67 -1.33 13.91 10.36
N ALA A 68 -2.33 13.18 9.84
CA ALA A 68 -3.73 13.29 10.27
C ALA A 68 -4.02 12.60 11.62
N GLY A 69 -3.02 11.93 12.21
CA GLY A 69 -3.12 11.31 13.54
C GLY A 69 -3.49 9.83 13.52
N HIS A 70 -3.49 9.18 12.35
CA HIS A 70 -3.71 7.72 12.27
C HIS A 70 -2.43 6.98 12.63
N ASP A 71 -2.53 6.09 13.61
CA ASP A 71 -1.43 5.23 14.04
C ASP A 71 -1.27 4.06 13.07
N ILE A 72 -0.45 4.28 12.04
CA ILE A 72 -0.06 3.26 11.05
C ILE A 72 1.45 3.08 11.04
N ASP A 73 1.86 1.83 10.83
CA ASP A 73 3.26 1.47 10.60
C ASP A 73 3.54 1.47 9.09
N ALA A 74 4.07 2.59 8.59
CA ALA A 74 4.33 2.78 7.17
C ALA A 74 5.39 1.80 6.63
N GLU A 75 6.40 1.48 7.44
CA GLU A 75 7.44 0.51 7.07
C GLU A 75 6.81 -0.88 6.94
N GLN A 76 6.01 -1.30 7.92
CA GLN A 76 5.32 -2.59 7.84
C GLN A 76 4.35 -2.66 6.64
N ILE A 77 3.65 -1.57 6.30
CA ILE A 77 2.74 -1.53 5.15
C ILE A 77 3.50 -1.73 3.82
N VAL A 78 4.69 -1.15 3.69
CA VAL A 78 5.49 -1.21 2.46
C VAL A 78 6.34 -2.47 2.39
N ASP A 79 7.05 -2.79 3.47
CA ASP A 79 8.12 -3.79 3.49
C ASP A 79 7.63 -5.21 3.76
N ALA A 80 6.44 -5.38 4.37
CA ALA A 80 5.87 -6.70 4.61
C ALA A 80 5.83 -7.53 3.31
N PRO A 81 6.25 -8.81 3.37
CA PRO A 81 6.22 -9.71 2.21
C PRO A 81 4.84 -9.75 1.56
N VAL A 82 4.79 -9.65 0.23
CA VAL A 82 3.55 -9.81 -0.53
C VAL A 82 3.15 -11.28 -0.52
N THR A 83 1.97 -11.58 0.02
CA THR A 83 1.36 -12.91 0.02
C THR A 83 0.56 -13.13 -1.26
N ASP A 84 0.26 -14.39 -1.59
CA ASP A 84 -0.49 -14.72 -2.80
C ASP A 84 -1.92 -14.17 -2.80
N GLY A 85 -2.54 -14.07 -1.62
CA GLY A 85 -3.89 -13.50 -1.46
C GLY A 85 -3.95 -11.97 -1.67
N GLU A 86 -2.81 -11.29 -1.67
CA GLU A 86 -2.74 -9.85 -1.88
C GLU A 86 -2.54 -9.48 -3.35
N ARG A 87 -2.22 -10.44 -4.22
CA ARG A 87 -1.89 -10.17 -5.62
C ARG A 87 -3.12 -9.67 -6.41
N PRO A 88 -2.95 -8.74 -7.37
CA PRO A 88 -4.04 -8.21 -8.20
C PRO A 88 -4.68 -9.23 -9.14
#